data_AF-W7BKT9-F1
#
_entry.id   AF-W7BKT9-F1
#
_cell.length_a   1.000
_cell.length_b   1.000
_cell.length_c   1.000
_cell.angle_alpha   90.00
_cell.angle_beta   90.00
_cell.angle_gamma   90.00
#
_symmetry.space_group_name_H-M   'P 1'
#
loop_
_entity.id
_entity.type
_entity.pdbx_description
1 polymer ?
#
loop_
_entity_poly.entity_id
_entity_poly.type
_entity_poly.pdbx_seq_one_letter_code
_entity_poly.pdbx_strand_id
1 'polypeptide(L)'
;MHEADYTGIPTTDRFSDQFYADGITADVVKQVVKAHEHDTETLEFMCHPAFIDETMLSLTSYSDYRIKELTFLTSDEVQEALKSVGAEVVSFKEVMK
;
A
#
# COMPACT_ATOMS: atom_id res chain seq x y z
N MET A 1 -3.25 -27.46 -0.82
CA MET A 1 -2.91 -26.27 -0.03
C MET A 1 -2.36 -26.78 1.28
N HIS A 2 -1.19 -26.34 1.72
CA HIS A 2 -0.70 -26.72 3.04
C HIS A 2 -1.55 -26.02 4.10
N GLU A 3 -2.18 -26.79 5.00
CA GLU A 3 -2.75 -26.27 6.24
C GLU A 3 -1.59 -25.90 7.17
N ALA A 4 -1.02 -24.72 6.96
CA ALA A 4 -0.11 -24.13 7.93
C ALA A 4 -0.93 -23.34 8.95
N ASP A 5 -0.64 -23.56 10.23
CA ASP A 5 -1.17 -22.72 11.32
C ASP A 5 -0.35 -21.43 11.38
N TYR A 6 -1.00 -20.30 11.10
CA TYR A 6 -0.41 -18.97 11.14
C TYR A 6 -0.74 -18.23 12.45
N THR A 7 -1.37 -18.92 13.41
CA THR A 7 -1.73 -18.34 14.71
C THR A 7 -0.47 -17.84 15.42
N GLY A 8 -0.52 -16.60 15.90
CA GLY A 8 0.58 -15.98 16.64
C GLY A 8 1.72 -15.44 15.78
N ILE A 9 1.62 -15.47 14.45
CA ILE A 9 2.54 -14.74 13.57
C ILE A 9 2.09 -13.27 13.51
N PRO A 10 2.92 -12.29 13.94
CA PRO A 10 2.56 -10.88 13.87
C PRO A 10 2.28 -10.44 12.43
N THR A 11 1.17 -9.73 12.23
CA THR A 11 0.74 -9.18 10.94
C THR A 11 -0.16 -7.97 11.19
N THR A 12 -0.41 -7.19 10.14
CA THR A 12 -1.31 -6.03 10.18
C THR A 12 -2.76 -6.47 10.35
N ASP A 13 -3.59 -5.61 10.92
CA ASP A 13 -5.03 -5.92 11.12
C ASP A 13 -5.76 -6.04 9.77
N ARG A 14 -5.28 -5.27 8.78
CA ARG A 14 -5.83 -5.21 7.42
C ARG A 14 -4.74 -5.09 6.38
N PHE A 15 -5.01 -5.72 5.23
CA PHE A 15 -4.26 -5.57 4.00
C PHE A 15 -5.18 -5.02 2.91
N SER A 16 -4.68 -4.09 2.12
CA SER A 16 -5.37 -3.52 0.96
C SER A 16 -4.51 -3.60 -0.29
N ASP A 17 -5.08 -4.19 -1.33
CA ASP A 17 -4.56 -4.22 -2.70
C ASP A 17 -5.19 -3.15 -3.60
N GLN A 18 -6.00 -2.24 -3.04
CA GLN A 18 -6.76 -1.26 -3.82
C GLN A 18 -5.89 -0.14 -4.41
N PHE A 19 -4.68 0.08 -3.89
CA PHE A 19 -3.68 0.96 -4.53
C PHE A 19 -3.04 0.24 -5.73
N TYR A 20 -3.84 0.01 -6.76
CA TYR A 20 -3.47 -0.79 -7.94
C TYR A 20 -4.18 -0.29 -9.19
N ALA A 21 -3.48 -0.30 -10.31
CA ALA A 21 -3.89 0.18 -11.62
C ALA A 21 -4.49 1.59 -11.57
N ASP A 22 -5.81 1.70 -11.77
CA ASP A 22 -6.51 2.99 -11.73
C ASP A 22 -6.74 3.50 -10.30
N GLY A 23 -6.46 2.68 -9.29
CA GLY A 23 -6.53 3.03 -7.87
C GLY A 23 -5.34 3.82 -7.32
N ILE A 24 -4.36 4.16 -8.16
CA ILE A 24 -3.17 4.96 -7.77
C ILE A 24 -3.57 6.43 -7.63
N THR A 25 -4.28 6.77 -6.55
CA THR A 25 -4.81 8.11 -6.29
C THR A 25 -4.89 8.41 -4.80
N ALA A 26 -4.86 9.70 -4.44
CA ALA A 26 -5.13 10.13 -3.07
C ALA A 26 -6.51 9.74 -2.58
N ASP A 27 -7.52 9.73 -3.45
CA ASP A 27 -8.89 9.39 -3.07
C ASP A 27 -9.01 7.95 -2.61
N VAL A 28 -8.37 7.00 -3.29
CA VAL A 28 -8.33 5.60 -2.85
C VAL A 28 -7.63 5.46 -1.50
N VAL A 29 -6.48 6.11 -1.31
CA VAL A 29 -5.79 6.10 -0.01
C VAL A 29 -6.72 6.58 1.11
N LYS A 30 -7.37 7.73 0.92
CA LYS A 30 -8.31 8.30 1.91
C LYS A 30 -9.52 7.39 2.14
N GLN A 31 -10.09 6.83 1.08
CA GLN A 31 -11.27 5.97 1.16
C GLN A 31 -10.98 4.69 1.94
N VAL A 32 -9.87 4.01 1.63
CA VAL A 32 -9.50 2.76 2.30
C VAL A 32 -9.20 3.00 3.78
N VAL A 33 -8.45 4.06 4.12
CA VAL A 33 -8.19 4.40 5.52
C VAL A 33 -9.49 4.69 6.28
N LYS A 34 -10.38 5.53 5.72
CA LYS A 34 -11.67 5.85 6.36
C LYS A 34 -12.60 4.65 6.49
N ALA A 35 -12.59 3.73 5.53
CA ALA A 35 -13.42 2.53 5.59
C ALA A 35 -13.09 1.64 6.80
N HIS A 36 -11.89 1.78 7.36
CA HIS A 36 -11.35 0.94 8.43
C HIS A 36 -10.97 1.73 9.70
N GLU A 37 -11.34 3.01 9.80
CA GLU A 37 -10.89 3.90 10.89
C GLU A 37 -11.39 3.49 12.29
N HIS A 38 -12.39 2.61 12.37
CA HIS A 38 -13.00 2.18 13.62
C HIS A 38 -12.61 0.77 14.07
N ASP A 39 -11.98 -0.03 13.20
CA ASP A 39 -11.72 -1.46 13.46
C ASP A 39 -10.27 -1.88 13.19
N THR A 40 -9.39 -0.92 12.89
CA THR A 40 -8.02 -1.17 12.44
C THR A 40 -7.05 -0.17 13.06
N GLU A 41 -5.97 -0.66 13.68
CA GLU A 41 -4.84 0.17 14.12
C GLU A 41 -3.74 0.19 13.05
N THR A 42 -3.56 -0.93 12.33
CA THR A 42 -2.53 -1.11 11.31
C THR A 42 -3.13 -1.56 9.97
N LEU A 43 -2.92 -0.74 8.93
CA LEU A 43 -3.37 -1.01 7.57
C LEU A 43 -2.17 -1.06 6.62
N GLU A 44 -1.98 -2.20 5.96
CA GLU A 44 -0.96 -2.39 4.95
C GLU A 44 -1.52 -2.09 3.56
N PHE A 45 -0.87 -1.19 2.81
CA PHE A 45 -1.10 -1.02 1.38
C PHE A 45 0.00 -1.73 0.60
N MET A 46 -0.41 -2.60 -0.31
CA MET A 46 0.49 -3.19 -1.28
C MET A 46 0.81 -2.16 -2.38
N CYS A 47 2.09 -2.11 -2.79
CA CYS A 47 2.56 -1.29 -3.89
C CYS A 47 3.75 -1.95 -4.60
N HIS A 48 4.12 -1.38 -5.74
CA HIS A 48 5.03 -1.89 -6.75
C HIS A 48 5.89 -0.79 -7.43
N PRO A 49 6.27 0.33 -6.77
CA PRO A 49 6.97 1.43 -7.43
C PRO A 49 8.30 0.97 -8.04
N ALA A 50 8.60 1.42 -9.26
CA ALA A 50 9.85 1.05 -9.93
C ALA A 50 10.29 2.07 -10.98
N PHE A 51 11.61 2.17 -11.17
CA PHE A 51 12.18 2.64 -12.43
C PHE A 51 12.09 1.50 -13.46
N ILE A 52 11.80 1.84 -14.71
CA ILE A 52 11.57 0.85 -15.76
C ILE A 52 12.80 0.73 -16.66
N ASP A 53 13.23 -0.50 -16.87
CA ASP A 53 14.27 -0.90 -17.81
C ASP A 53 13.77 -2.00 -18.75
N GLU A 54 14.62 -2.43 -19.70
CA GLU A 54 14.29 -3.46 -20.67
C GLU A 54 13.93 -4.81 -20.02
N THR A 55 14.57 -5.14 -18.91
CA THR A 55 14.27 -6.36 -18.15
C THR A 55 12.83 -6.31 -17.63
N MET A 56 12.45 -5.21 -16.98
CA MET A 56 11.09 -5.01 -16.47
C MET A 56 10.05 -5.05 -17.58
N LEU A 57 10.30 -4.38 -18.71
CA LEU A 57 9.41 -4.42 -19.87
C LEU A 57 9.20 -5.84 -20.41
N SER A 58 10.21 -6.70 -20.30
CA SER A 58 10.09 -8.11 -20.72
C SER A 58 9.35 -9.01 -19.73
N LEU A 59 9.28 -8.62 -18.45
CA LEU A 59 8.77 -9.46 -17.35
C LEU A 59 7.33 -9.13 -16.93
N THR A 60 6.85 -7.90 -17.17
CA THR A 60 5.54 -7.49 -16.69
C THR A 60 4.85 -6.52 -17.63
N SER A 61 3.53 -6.69 -17.81
CA SER A 61 2.66 -5.72 -18.47
C SER A 61 2.27 -4.55 -17.57
N TYR A 62 2.68 -4.56 -16.30
CA TYR A 62 2.31 -3.57 -15.30
C TYR A 62 3.34 -2.43 -15.18
N SER A 63 4.26 -2.29 -16.15
CA SER A 63 5.35 -1.32 -16.13
C SER A 63 4.89 0.13 -15.94
N ASP A 64 3.87 0.56 -16.68
CA ASP A 64 3.42 1.96 -16.69
C ASP A 64 2.81 2.35 -15.34
N TYR A 65 2.10 1.43 -14.70
CA TYR A 65 1.51 1.65 -13.39
C TYR A 65 2.58 1.75 -12.30
N ARG A 66 3.68 0.99 -12.38
CA ARG A 66 4.80 1.11 -11.43
C ARG A 66 5.46 2.49 -11.46
N ILE A 67 5.50 3.14 -12.64
CA ILE A 67 5.96 4.53 -12.76
C ILE A 67 4.98 5.49 -12.07
N LYS A 68 3.68 5.28 -12.25
CA LYS A 68 2.63 6.09 -11.60
C LYS A 68 2.69 5.94 -10.08
N GLU A 69 2.85 4.71 -9.58
CA GLU A 69 3.00 4.44 -8.16
C GLU A 69 4.22 5.15 -7.58
N LEU A 70 5.38 5.06 -8.24
CA LEU A 70 6.59 5.77 -7.81
C LEU A 70 6.37 7.29 -7.78
N THR A 71 5.72 7.83 -8.81
CA THR A 71 5.43 9.27 -8.89
C THR A 71 4.54 9.72 -7.75
N PHE A 72 3.44 8.99 -7.48
CA PHE A 72 2.51 9.33 -6.41
C PHE A 72 3.14 9.15 -5.01
N LEU A 73 3.80 8.02 -4.75
CA LEU A 73 4.35 7.68 -3.44
C LEU A 73 5.53 8.57 -3.01
N THR A 74 6.13 9.32 -3.95
CA THR A 74 7.19 10.29 -3.68
C THR A 74 6.73 11.74 -3.72
N SER A 75 5.43 11.98 -3.93
CA SER A 75 4.84 13.31 -4.00
C SER A 75 4.39 13.82 -2.63
N ASP A 76 4.15 15.14 -2.52
CA ASP A 76 3.48 15.72 -1.35
C ASP A 76 2.00 15.26 -1.25
N GLU A 77 1.39 14.84 -2.36
CA GLU A 77 -0.02 14.44 -2.44
C GLU A 77 -0.34 13.27 -1.49
N VAL A 78 0.52 12.25 -1.43
CA VAL A 78 0.30 11.12 -0.52
C VAL A 78 0.43 11.53 0.94
N GLN A 79 1.36 12.45 1.24
CA GLN A 79 1.55 12.97 2.60
C GLN A 79 0.34 13.79 3.04
N GLU A 80 -0.22 14.62 2.15
CA GLU A 80 -1.44 15.38 2.40
C GLU A 80 -2.66 14.46 2.55
N ALA A 81 -2.78 13.42 1.71
CA ALA A 81 -3.85 12.44 1.79
C ALA A 81 -3.88 11.75 3.15
N LEU A 82 -2.74 11.23 3.62
CA LEU A 82 -2.61 10.56 4.91
C LEU A 82 -2.92 11.51 6.09
N LYS A 83 -2.36 12.72 6.07
CA LYS A 83 -2.64 13.76 7.09
C LYS A 83 -4.13 14.10 7.16
N SER A 84 -4.81 14.17 6.01
CA SER A 84 -6.25 14.51 5.95
C SER A 84 -7.17 13.48 6.61
N VAL A 85 -6.68 12.25 6.79
CA VAL A 85 -7.40 11.15 7.45
C VAL A 85 -6.78 10.75 8.78
N GLY A 86 -5.83 11.54 9.29
CA GLY A 86 -5.19 11.28 10.58
C GLY A 86 -4.31 10.03 10.60
N ALA A 87 -3.83 9.56 9.44
CA ALA A 87 -2.96 8.39 9.34
C ALA A 87 -1.47 8.78 9.37
N GLU A 88 -0.66 7.89 9.93
CA GLU A 88 0.79 7.97 9.99
C GLU A 88 1.42 6.79 9.23
N VAL A 89 2.56 7.03 8.58
CA VAL A 89 3.34 5.97 7.93
C VAL A 89 4.23 5.31 8.97
N VAL A 90 4.13 3.99 9.07
CA VAL A 90 4.93 3.16 9.99
C VAL A 90 5.53 1.97 9.25
N SER A 91 6.54 1.35 9.86
CA SER A 91 7.13 0.09 9.40
C SER A 91 6.71 -1.07 10.29
N PHE A 92 6.80 -2.31 9.78
CA PHE A 92 6.56 -3.53 10.55
C PHE A 92 7.39 -3.59 11.86
N LYS A 93 8.60 -3.01 11.87
CA LYS A 93 9.45 -2.96 13.06
C LYS A 93 8.85 -2.13 14.20
N GLU A 94 8.04 -1.13 13.88
CA GLU A 94 7.46 -0.21 14.86
C GLU A 94 6.19 -0.76 15.49
N VAL A 95 5.40 -1.54 14.72
CA VAL A 95 4.08 -2.00 15.15
C VAL A 95 4.00 -3.49 15.48
N MET A 96 4.90 -4.32 14.96
CA MET A 96 4.92 -5.76 15.26
C MET A 96 5.90 -6.07 16.39
N LYS A 97 5.42 -6.75 17.44
CA LYS A 97 6.22 -7.22 18.59
C LYS A 97 6.16 -8.73 18.70
#